data_AF-X0YYY8-F1
#
_entry.id   AF-X0YYY8-F1
#
_cell.length_a   1.000
_cell.length_b   1.000
_cell.length_c   1.000
_cell.angle_alpha   90.00
_cell.angle_beta   90.00
_cell.angle_gamma   90.00
#
_symmetry.space_group_name_H-M   'P 1'
#
loop_
_entity.id
_entity.type
_entity.pdbx_description
1 polymer ?
#
loop_
_entity_poly.entity_id
_entity_poly.type
_entity_poly.pdbx_seq_one_letter_code
_entity_poly.pdbx_strand_id
1 'polypeptide(L)'
;FGKVLYMYPRSNNEKNITTNVSQGGRSETMSFLKGIRGELIKKAEKTAVRAAAALGLNFTGVDIMLDPYRQEAVVIELNAFPGFPKMRRFNLVRYLIAEIAARRRWR
;
A
#
# COMPACT_ATOMS: atom_id res chain seq x y z
N PHE A 1 -7.94 -4.59 12.24
CA PHE A 1 -7.11 -5.30 11.24
C PHE A 1 -7.88 -5.38 9.92
N GLY A 2 -7.23 -5.76 8.83
CA GLY A 2 -7.93 -5.99 7.56
C GLY A 2 -8.40 -4.74 6.81
N LYS A 3 -7.71 -3.61 6.99
CA LYS A 3 -7.94 -2.38 6.23
C LYS A 3 -6.63 -1.83 5.69
N VAL A 4 -6.70 -1.18 4.53
CA VAL A 4 -5.58 -0.42 3.96
C VAL A 4 -5.52 0.92 4.69
N LEU A 5 -4.40 1.21 5.34
CA LEU A 5 -4.22 2.46 6.09
C LEU A 5 -3.87 3.63 5.17
N TYR A 6 -3.03 3.35 4.18
CA TYR A 6 -2.54 4.31 3.22
C TYR A 6 -2.10 3.57 1.96
N MET A 7 -2.33 4.17 0.81
CA MET A 7 -1.92 3.66 -0.49
C MET A 7 -1.40 4.82 -1.33
N TYR A 8 -0.39 4.55 -2.13
CA TYR A 8 0.11 5.49 -3.11
C TYR A 8 0.70 4.74 -4.31
N PRO A 9 0.47 5.21 -5.54
CA PRO A 9 1.13 4.67 -6.71
C PRO A 9 2.63 4.99 -6.71
N ARG A 10 3.43 4.08 -7.27
CA ARG A 10 4.84 4.31 -7.58
C ARG A 10 5.04 4.29 -9.09
N SER A 11 5.84 5.22 -9.59
CA SER A 11 6.22 5.33 -10.99
C SER A 11 7.74 5.37 -11.13
N ASN A 12 8.27 5.08 -12.33
CA ASN A 12 9.66 5.37 -12.68
C ASN A 12 9.75 5.78 -14.16
N ASN A 13 10.94 6.18 -14.59
CA ASN A 13 11.29 6.36 -16.00
C ASN A 13 11.11 5.04 -16.76
N GLU A 14 10.67 5.12 -18.01
CA GLU A 14 10.46 3.99 -18.92
C GLU A 14 11.69 3.08 -19.11
N LYS A 15 12.91 3.60 -18.93
CA LYS A 15 14.16 2.84 -19.01
C LYS A 15 14.46 2.01 -17.76
N ASN A 16 13.71 2.22 -16.66
CA ASN A 16 13.91 1.55 -15.38
C ASN A 16 12.77 0.57 -15.11
N ILE A 17 13.11 -0.69 -14.86
CA ILE A 17 12.11 -1.74 -14.57
C ILE A 17 11.56 -1.68 -13.12
N THR A 18 12.32 -1.12 -12.18
CA THR A 18 11.96 -1.06 -10.76
C THR A 18 11.27 0.24 -10.39
N THR A 19 10.25 0.22 -9.53
CA THR A 19 9.58 1.44 -9.05
C THR A 19 9.93 1.80 -7.61
N ASN A 20 10.93 1.15 -7.01
CA ASN A 20 11.32 1.39 -5.63
C ASN A 20 11.87 2.82 -5.48
N VAL A 21 11.38 3.53 -4.44
CA VAL A 21 11.77 4.92 -4.19
C VAL A 21 13.27 5.04 -3.89
N SER A 22 13.85 4.05 -3.21
CA SER A 22 15.29 3.96 -2.95
C SER A 22 16.14 3.79 -4.22
N GLN A 23 15.52 3.40 -5.34
CA GLN A 23 16.17 3.18 -6.64
C GLN A 23 15.73 4.23 -7.68
N GLY A 24 15.30 5.41 -7.22
CA GLY A 24 14.91 6.52 -8.09
C GLY A 24 13.44 6.54 -8.52
N GLY A 25 12.62 5.60 -8.04
CA GLY A 25 11.17 5.63 -8.23
C GLY A 25 10.52 6.83 -7.52
N ARG A 26 9.35 7.26 -8.01
CA ARG A 26 8.60 8.39 -7.47
C ARG A 26 7.35 7.91 -6.77
N SER A 27 7.09 8.47 -5.58
CA SER A 27 5.82 8.29 -4.87
C SER A 27 4.80 9.30 -5.39
N GLU A 28 3.89 8.81 -6.21
CA GLU A 28 2.87 9.62 -6.86
C GLU A 28 1.66 9.86 -5.94
N THR A 29 0.77 10.77 -6.33
CA THR A 29 -0.54 10.96 -5.70
C THR A 29 -1.58 10.04 -6.32
N MET A 30 -2.72 9.83 -5.64
CA MET A 30 -3.80 8.98 -6.18
C MET A 30 -4.34 9.46 -7.53
N SER A 31 -4.22 10.75 -7.85
CA SER A 31 -4.56 11.31 -9.16
C SER A 31 -3.73 10.73 -10.32
N PHE A 32 -2.57 10.12 -10.05
CA PHE A 32 -1.78 9.42 -11.05
C PHE A 32 -2.53 8.20 -11.62
N LEU A 33 -3.45 7.62 -10.84
CA LEU A 33 -4.31 6.53 -11.30
C LEU A 33 -5.54 7.03 -12.06
N LYS A 34 -5.60 8.31 -12.44
CA LYS A 34 -6.71 8.85 -13.25
C LYS A 34 -6.75 8.10 -14.60
N GLY A 35 -7.85 7.40 -14.85
CA GLY A 35 -8.03 6.53 -16.02
C GLY A 35 -8.01 5.03 -15.67
N ILE A 36 -7.53 4.66 -14.49
CA ILE A 36 -7.71 3.31 -13.95
C ILE A 36 -9.13 3.18 -13.41
N ARG A 37 -9.78 2.06 -13.73
CA ARG A 37 -11.13 1.73 -13.25
C ARG A 37 -11.13 1.61 -11.73
N GLY A 38 -12.10 2.24 -11.07
CA GLY A 38 -12.22 2.23 -9.62
C GLY A 38 -12.40 0.83 -9.04
N GLU A 39 -13.02 -0.08 -9.79
CA GLU A 39 -13.14 -1.50 -9.41
C GLU A 39 -11.78 -2.19 -9.27
N LEU A 40 -10.82 -1.85 -10.14
CA LEU A 40 -9.48 -2.42 -10.09
C LEU A 40 -8.70 -1.94 -8.86
N ILE A 41 -8.87 -0.67 -8.47
CA ILE A 41 -8.30 -0.12 -7.25
C ILE A 41 -8.90 -0.83 -6.02
N LYS A 42 -10.23 -1.00 -5.97
CA LYS A 42 -10.91 -1.77 -4.91
C LYS A 42 -10.45 -3.23 -4.87
N LYS A 43 -10.20 -3.84 -6.04
CA LYS A 43 -9.66 -5.20 -6.14
C LYS A 43 -8.26 -5.25 -5.54
N ALA A 44 -7.40 -4.28 -5.83
CA ALA A 44 -6.08 -4.18 -5.23
C ALA A 44 -6.13 -4.08 -3.69
N GLU A 45 -6.98 -3.22 -3.14
CA GLU A 45 -7.16 -3.10 -1.68
C GLU A 45 -7.58 -4.43 -1.04
N LYS A 46 -8.57 -5.11 -1.63
CA LYS A 46 -9.03 -6.43 -1.17
C LYS A 46 -7.92 -7.48 -1.27
N THR A 47 -7.18 -7.47 -2.38
CA THR A 47 -6.06 -8.38 -2.60
C THR A 47 -4.95 -8.15 -1.55
N ALA A 48 -4.62 -6.90 -1.23
CA ALA A 48 -3.63 -6.57 -0.20
C ALA A 48 -4.04 -7.10 1.17
N VAL A 49 -5.30 -6.88 1.56
CA VAL A 49 -5.84 -7.34 2.84
C VAL A 49 -5.82 -8.87 2.92
N ARG A 50 -6.24 -9.56 1.85
CA ARG A 50 -6.22 -11.04 1.79
C ARG A 50 -4.80 -11.60 1.89
N ALA A 51 -3.84 -10.98 1.22
CA ALA A 51 -2.44 -11.41 1.26
C ALA A 51 -1.83 -11.24 2.65
N ALA A 52 -2.08 -10.10 3.30
CA ALA A 52 -1.63 -9.88 4.68
C ALA A 52 -2.25 -10.90 5.65
N ALA A 53 -3.54 -11.20 5.49
CA ALA A 53 -4.24 -12.18 6.31
C ALA A 53 -3.72 -13.61 6.08
N ALA A 54 -3.42 -13.98 4.83
CA ALA A 54 -2.87 -15.29 4.49
C ALA A 54 -1.50 -15.57 5.15
N LEU A 55 -0.72 -14.52 5.41
CA LEU A 55 0.57 -14.62 6.12
C LEU A 55 0.46 -14.33 7.63
N GLY A 56 -0.74 -14.12 8.17
CA GLY A 56 -0.93 -13.78 9.59
C GLY A 56 -0.30 -12.45 10.01
N LEU A 57 -0.05 -11.53 9.07
CA LEU A 57 0.60 -10.26 9.34
C LEU A 57 -0.40 -9.21 9.82
N ASN A 58 -0.14 -8.69 11.03
CA ASN A 58 -0.96 -7.67 11.68
C ASN A 58 -0.68 -6.25 11.17
N PHE A 59 0.51 -6.03 10.61
CA PHE A 59 0.96 -4.78 10.02
C PHE A 59 2.00 -5.10 8.94
N THR A 60 1.80 -4.60 7.72
CA THR A 60 2.69 -4.86 6.57
C THR A 60 2.48 -3.81 5.49
N GLY A 61 3.51 -3.52 4.71
CA GLY A 61 3.35 -2.95 3.37
C GLY A 61 3.04 -4.07 2.38
N VAL A 62 2.24 -3.77 1.37
CA VAL A 62 1.95 -4.70 0.29
C VAL A 62 2.16 -3.98 -1.03
N ASP A 63 3.06 -4.51 -1.84
CA ASP A 63 3.29 -4.00 -3.19
C ASP A 63 2.41 -4.77 -4.18
N ILE A 64 1.63 -4.01 -4.93
CA ILE A 64 0.69 -4.54 -5.93
C ILE A 64 1.01 -3.96 -7.30
N MET A 65 1.04 -4.83 -8.29
CA MET A 65 1.05 -4.46 -9.70
C MET A 65 -0.37 -4.55 -10.27
N LEU A 66 -0.78 -3.52 -11.01
CA LEU A 66 -2.07 -3.50 -11.70
C LEU A 66 -1.88 -3.85 -13.17
N ASP A 67 -2.73 -4.74 -13.69
CA ASP A 67 -2.92 -4.97 -15.11
C ASP A 67 -4.29 -4.40 -15.52
N PRO A 68 -4.34 -3.19 -16.12
CA PRO A 68 -5.59 -2.58 -16.55
C PRO A 68 -6.24 -3.30 -17.72
N TYR A 69 -5.49 -4.05 -18.53
CA TYR A 69 -6.04 -4.76 -19.68
C TYR A 69 -6.79 -6.02 -19.23
N ARG A 70 -6.21 -6.75 -18.27
CA ARG A 70 -6.81 -7.98 -17.70
C ARG A 70 -7.71 -7.71 -16.49
N GLN A 71 -7.75 -6.47 -16.00
CA GLN A 71 -8.45 -6.10 -14.76
C GLN A 71 -7.95 -6.92 -13.56
N GLU A 72 -6.63 -7.10 -13.46
CA GLU A 72 -5.97 -7.88 -12.42
C GLU A 72 -5.11 -7.02 -11.50
N ALA A 73 -5.06 -7.42 -10.23
CA ALA A 73 -4.23 -6.81 -9.21
C ALA A 73 -3.40 -7.93 -8.57
N VAL A 74 -2.10 -7.92 -8.81
CA VAL A 74 -1.17 -9.00 -8.46
C VAL A 74 -0.26 -8.54 -7.34
N VAL A 75 -0.14 -9.35 -6.30
CA VAL A 75 0.79 -9.11 -5.19
C VAL A 75 2.20 -9.45 -5.65
N ILE A 76 3.13 -8.52 -5.44
CA ILE A 76 4.55 -8.70 -5.77
C ILE A 76 5.38 -8.94 -4.52
N GLU A 77 5.10 -8.20 -3.44
CA GLU A 77 5.88 -8.26 -2.20
C GLU A 77 4.99 -7.94 -0.99
N LEU A 78 5.28 -8.58 0.16
CA LEU A 78 4.83 -8.15 1.47
C LEU A 78 6.04 -7.84 2.34
N ASN A 79 6.07 -6.63 2.90
CA ASN A 79 7.14 -6.19 3.78
C ASN A 79 6.57 -5.95 5.19
N ALA A 80 6.97 -6.79 6.15
CA ALA A 80 6.55 -6.69 7.55
C ALA A 80 7.02 -5.40 8.25
N PHE A 81 8.05 -4.74 7.72
CA PHE A 81 8.54 -3.46 8.21
C PHE A 81 8.61 -2.43 7.07
N PRO A 82 7.44 -1.94 6.61
CA PRO A 82 7.39 -1.08 5.45
C PRO A 82 8.01 0.29 5.74
N GLY A 83 8.58 0.89 4.71
CA GLY A 83 8.98 2.29 4.75
C GLY A 83 7.81 3.21 5.10
N PHE A 84 8.08 4.25 5.88
CA PHE A 84 7.05 5.17 6.35
C PHE A 84 6.71 6.18 5.25
N PRO A 85 5.41 6.42 4.98
CA PRO A 85 5.01 7.54 4.14
C PRO A 85 5.55 8.85 4.70
N LYS A 86 5.77 9.84 3.82
CA LYS A 86 6.13 11.20 4.27
C LYS A 86 5.06 11.69 5.26
N MET A 87 5.47 12.17 6.44
CA MET A 87 4.56 12.57 7.53
C MET A 87 3.48 13.56 7.09
N ARG A 88 3.81 14.49 6.17
CA ARG A 88 2.88 15.44 5.55
C ARG A 88 1.71 14.77 4.83
N ARG A 89 1.94 13.59 4.23
CA ARG A 89 0.92 12.84 3.48
C ARG A 89 0.13 11.93 4.41
N PHE A 90 0.83 11.20 5.29
CA PHE A 90 0.21 10.33 6.27
C PHE A 90 1.15 10.09 7.45
N ASN A 91 0.72 10.48 8.65
CA ASN A 91 1.50 10.25 9.86
C ASN A 91 1.20 8.85 10.42
N LEU A 92 1.89 7.86 9.85
CA LEU A 92 1.75 6.46 10.24
C LEU A 92 2.11 6.22 11.72
N VAL A 93 3.15 6.88 12.24
CA VAL A 93 3.57 6.73 13.65
C VAL A 93 2.44 7.15 14.58
N ARG A 94 1.87 8.34 14.38
CA ARG A 94 0.75 8.85 15.18
C ARG A 94 -0.46 7.93 15.10
N TYR A 95 -0.77 7.40 13.91
CA TYR A 95 -1.85 6.44 13.72
C TYR A 95 -1.62 5.17 14.55
N LEU A 96 -0.43 4.57 14.47
CA LEU A 96 -0.10 3.33 15.20
C LEU A 96 -0.14 3.52 16.71
N ILE A 97 0.41 4.64 17.22
CA ILE A 97 0.36 4.96 18.66
C ILE A 97 -1.10 5.06 19.14
N ALA A 98 -1.96 5.76 18.39
CA ALA A 98 -3.37 5.89 18.74
C ALA A 98 -4.09 4.54 18.78
N GLU A 99 -3.82 3.66 17.80
CA GLU A 99 -4.39 2.32 17.73
C GLU A 99 -3.93 1.44 18.92
N ILE A 100 -2.64 1.48 19.28
CA ILE A 100 -2.09 0.73 20.42
C ILE A 100 -2.68 1.25 21.73
N ALA A 101 -2.73 2.57 21.93
CA ALA A 101 -3.27 3.18 23.13
C ALA A 101 -4.78 2.93 23.29
N ALA A 102 -5.53 2.94 22.18
CA ALA A 102 -6.93 2.56 22.17
C ALA A 102 -7.11 1.11 22.63
N ARG A 103 -6.26 0.17 22.19
CA ARG A 103 -6.36 -1.23 22.62
C ARG A 103 -5.99 -1.45 24.09
N ARG A 104 -5.02 -0.70 24.63
CA ARG A 104 -4.62 -0.81 26.04
C ARG A 104 -5.68 -0.27 27.01
N ARG A 105 -6.50 0.69 26.58
CA ARG A 105 -7.60 1.21 27.40
C ARG A 105 -8.76 0.23 27.62
N TRP A 106 -8.80 -0.86 26.86
CA TRP A 106 -9.85 -1.88 26.91
C TRP A 106 -9.32 -3.23 27.40
N ARG A 107 -8.16 -3.23 28.08
CA ARG A 107 -7.57 -4.38 28.76
C ARG A 107 -7.39 -4.08 30.23
#